data_AF-A0A3S9VVF6-F1
#
_entry.id   AF-A0A3S9VVF6-F1
#
_cell.length_a   1.000
_cell.length_b   1.000
_cell.length_c   1.000
_cell.angle_alpha   90.00
_cell.angle_beta   90.00
_cell.angle_gamma   90.00
#
_symmetry.space_group_name_H-M   'P 1'
#
loop_
_entity.id
_entity.type
_entity.pdbx_description
1 polymer ?
#
loop_
_entity_poly.entity_id
_entity_poly.type
_entity_poly.pdbx_seq_one_letter_code
_entity_poly.pdbx_strand_id
1 'polypeptide(L)'
;MKVTLLTLILTAIVLNLNARSFPKDTLRGKNASYERVFILSAIKMRNIQNKDTIPSMYFDDGKQVPEEYGVNSEPKFNFEYLMKIFKNSFTPQELDQLKTVRGTFGIWVVLDKSGNIIEMEFSFAKKNPVLSKFSADRFFEMETKFKKSLKWNIIGNDQKIKHLKFMFAISIFQSIQM
;
A
#
# COMPACT_ATOMS: atom_id res chain seq x y z
N MET A 1 33.84 14.91 -29.67
CA MET A 1 32.52 15.27 -29.08
C MET A 1 31.35 14.44 -29.62
N LYS A 2 31.18 14.24 -30.95
CA LYS A 2 30.02 13.50 -31.50
C LYS A 2 29.96 12.01 -31.13
N VAL A 3 31.10 11.30 -31.15
CA VAL A 3 31.15 9.86 -30.83
C VAL A 3 30.83 9.60 -29.35
N THR A 4 31.33 10.46 -28.45
CA THR A 4 31.11 10.38 -27.00
C THR A 4 29.65 10.65 -26.60
N LEU A 5 28.97 11.56 -27.31
CA LEU A 5 27.55 11.85 -27.08
C LEU A 5 26.67 10.68 -27.52
N LEU A 6 26.99 10.04 -28.65
CA LEU A 6 26.25 8.90 -29.17
C LEU A 6 26.39 7.67 -28.25
N THR A 7 27.61 7.40 -27.74
CA THR A 7 27.82 6.33 -26.76
C THR A 7 27.12 6.61 -25.44
N LEU A 8 27.05 7.88 -24.97
CA LEU A 8 26.29 8.23 -23.77
C LEU A 8 24.77 8.03 -23.96
N ILE A 9 24.24 8.35 -25.13
CA ILE A 9 22.82 8.15 -25.46
C ILE A 9 22.51 6.66 -25.52
N LEU A 10 23.35 5.86 -26.17
CA LEU A 10 23.19 4.40 -26.24
C LEU A 10 23.25 3.73 -24.87
N THR A 11 24.18 4.13 -24.00
CA THR A 11 24.25 3.59 -22.63
C THR A 11 23.07 4.03 -21.77
N ALA A 12 22.58 5.26 -21.90
CA ALA A 12 21.37 5.72 -21.22
C ALA A 12 20.11 4.98 -21.68
N ILE A 13 20.00 4.64 -22.97
CA ILE A 13 18.90 3.82 -23.51
C ILE A 13 18.99 2.39 -22.96
N VAL A 14 20.18 1.78 -22.92
CA VAL A 14 20.38 0.43 -22.35
C VAL A 14 20.10 0.40 -20.84
N LEU A 15 20.50 1.42 -20.08
CA LEU A 15 20.17 1.55 -18.66
C LEU A 15 18.65 1.67 -18.43
N ASN A 16 17.94 2.42 -19.27
CA ASN A 16 16.47 2.51 -19.21
C ASN A 16 15.78 1.18 -19.60
N LEU A 17 16.32 0.45 -20.58
CA LEU A 17 15.76 -0.84 -21.00
C LEU A 17 15.92 -1.95 -19.94
N ASN A 18 16.95 -1.85 -19.08
CA ASN A 18 17.19 -2.79 -17.98
C ASN A 18 16.43 -2.47 -16.69
N ALA A 19 15.84 -1.28 -16.57
CA ALA A 19 14.89 -0.99 -15.52
C ALA A 19 13.55 -1.64 -15.88
N ARG A 20 13.33 -2.89 -15.44
CA ARG A 20 12.05 -3.57 -15.64
C ARG A 20 10.95 -2.86 -14.86
N SER A 21 10.35 -1.84 -15.46
CA SER A 21 9.21 -1.13 -14.89
C SER A 21 7.98 -2.02 -15.02
N PHE A 22 7.32 -2.33 -13.90
CA PHE A 22 6.03 -3.02 -13.94
C PHE A 22 5.01 -2.19 -14.72
N PRO A 23 4.14 -2.83 -15.54
CA PRO A 23 3.05 -2.13 -16.19
C PRO A 23 2.22 -1.37 -15.15
N LYS A 24 1.83 -0.15 -15.50
CA LYS A 24 1.02 0.70 -14.63
C LYS A 24 0.05 1.55 -15.41
N ASP A 25 -1.08 1.85 -14.79
CA ASP A 25 -2.08 2.79 -15.31
C ASP A 25 -2.72 3.58 -14.17
N THR A 26 -3.67 4.46 -14.50
CA THR A 26 -4.42 5.23 -13.51
C THR A 26 -5.90 4.87 -13.56
N LEU A 27 -6.42 4.36 -12.45
CA LEU A 27 -7.85 4.21 -12.23
C LEU A 27 -8.40 5.53 -11.67
N ARG A 28 -9.19 6.22 -12.47
CA ARG A 28 -9.80 7.51 -12.11
C ARG A 28 -11.19 7.31 -11.53
N GLY A 29 -11.49 8.01 -10.45
CA GLY A 29 -12.81 8.11 -9.82
C GLY A 29 -13.21 9.58 -9.66
N LYS A 30 -14.39 9.81 -9.11
CA LYS A 30 -14.90 11.16 -8.84
C LYS A 30 -14.17 11.81 -7.67
N ASN A 31 -13.87 11.05 -6.62
CA ASN A 31 -13.32 11.55 -5.36
C ASN A 31 -11.81 11.30 -5.24
N ALA A 32 -11.29 10.26 -5.90
CA ALA A 32 -9.88 9.92 -5.87
C ALA A 32 -9.42 9.26 -7.17
N SER A 33 -8.10 9.21 -7.36
CA SER A 33 -7.47 8.45 -8.44
C SER A 33 -6.36 7.58 -7.86
N TYR A 34 -6.21 6.38 -8.40
CA TYR A 34 -5.21 5.42 -7.95
C TYR A 34 -4.31 5.02 -9.11
N GLU A 35 -3.00 5.02 -8.87
CA GLU A 35 -2.05 4.30 -9.71
C GLU A 35 -2.23 2.80 -9.43
N ARG A 36 -2.40 2.02 -10.52
CA ARG A 36 -2.42 0.56 -10.45
C ARG A 36 -1.10 0.05 -10.99
N VAL A 37 -0.36 -0.71 -10.19
CA VAL A 37 0.89 -1.33 -10.62
C VAL A 37 0.70 -2.84 -10.66
N PHE A 38 0.97 -3.45 -11.82
CA PHE A 38 0.78 -4.88 -12.05
C PHE A 38 2.07 -5.63 -11.78
N ILE A 39 2.15 -6.29 -10.61
CA ILE A 39 3.34 -7.02 -10.16
C ILE A 39 3.04 -8.51 -10.17
N LEU A 40 3.58 -9.22 -11.16
CA LEU A 40 3.32 -10.65 -11.36
C LEU A 40 1.81 -10.96 -11.36
N SER A 41 1.33 -11.69 -10.34
CA SER A 41 -0.08 -12.06 -10.15
C SER A 41 -0.87 -11.11 -9.24
N ALA A 42 -0.27 -9.99 -8.80
CA ALA A 42 -0.87 -9.01 -7.91
C ALA A 42 -1.08 -7.66 -8.59
N ILE A 43 -2.02 -6.89 -8.04
CA ILE A 43 -2.21 -5.47 -8.32
C ILE A 43 -1.87 -4.72 -7.04
N LYS A 44 -1.05 -3.69 -7.15
CA LYS A 44 -0.90 -2.66 -6.12
C LYS A 44 -1.75 -1.45 -6.49
N MET A 45 -2.48 -0.93 -5.53
CA MET A 45 -3.32 0.26 -5.66
C MET A 45 -2.78 1.34 -4.74
N ARG A 46 -2.33 2.45 -5.30
CA ARG A 46 -1.79 3.58 -4.57
C ARG A 46 -2.52 4.85 -4.93
N ASN A 47 -3.02 5.58 -3.96
CA ASN A 47 -3.64 6.88 -4.21
C ASN A 47 -2.56 7.81 -4.80
N ILE A 48 -2.86 8.49 -5.92
CA ILE A 48 -1.88 9.35 -6.60
C ILE A 48 -1.47 10.58 -5.77
N GLN A 49 -2.19 10.87 -4.69
CA GLN A 49 -1.86 11.93 -3.74
C GLN A 49 -0.84 11.50 -2.68
N ASN A 50 -0.55 10.19 -2.57
CA ASN A 50 0.52 9.70 -1.68
C ASN A 50 1.87 10.22 -2.16
N LYS A 51 2.65 10.80 -1.25
CA LYS A 51 3.96 11.41 -1.51
C LYS A 51 5.10 10.54 -1.02
N ASP A 52 4.93 9.86 0.12
CA ASP A 52 5.97 9.02 0.73
C ASP A 52 5.88 7.57 0.25
N THR A 53 6.20 7.38 -1.03
CA THR A 53 5.99 6.10 -1.71
C THR A 53 7.21 5.16 -1.70
N ILE A 54 8.32 5.59 -1.09
CA ILE A 54 9.55 4.82 -1.00
C ILE A 54 9.50 3.85 0.19
N PRO A 55 10.07 2.64 0.14
CA PRO A 55 10.03 1.72 1.29
C PRO A 55 10.86 2.18 2.49
N SER A 56 12.00 2.85 2.24
CA SER A 56 12.91 3.30 3.29
C SER A 56 12.26 4.31 4.24
N MET A 57 12.64 4.24 5.51
CA MET A 57 12.29 5.22 6.53
C MET A 57 13.50 6.11 6.84
N TYR A 58 13.23 7.31 7.34
CA TYR A 58 14.26 8.29 7.69
C TYR A 58 13.95 8.88 9.06
N PHE A 59 15.00 9.12 9.84
CA PHE A 59 14.90 9.92 11.04
C PHE A 59 14.66 11.40 10.71
N ASP A 60 14.26 12.20 11.69
CA ASP A 60 14.03 13.63 11.54
C ASP A 60 15.28 14.39 11.06
N ASP A 61 16.47 13.90 11.40
CA ASP A 61 17.77 14.47 10.97
C ASP A 61 18.14 14.11 9.51
N GLY A 62 17.28 13.36 8.82
CA GLY A 62 17.47 12.95 7.43
C GLY A 62 18.32 11.68 7.24
N LYS A 63 18.83 11.07 8.31
CA LYS A 63 19.52 9.78 8.20
C LYS A 63 18.51 8.68 7.92
N GLN A 64 18.87 7.76 7.03
CA GLN A 64 18.07 6.57 6.77
C GLN A 64 18.03 5.69 8.03
N VAL A 65 16.86 5.17 8.36
CA VAL A 65 16.68 4.16 9.40
C VAL A 65 17.28 2.84 8.89
N PRO A 66 18.19 2.18 9.64
CA PRO A 66 18.74 0.88 9.24
C PRO A 66 17.65 -0.17 9.02
N GLU A 67 17.86 -1.12 8.10
CA GLU A 67 16.88 -2.16 7.79
C GLU A 67 16.63 -3.09 8.98
N GLU A 68 17.67 -3.31 9.80
CA GLU A 68 17.63 -4.09 11.04
C GLU A 68 17.01 -3.34 12.24
N TYR A 69 16.58 -2.09 12.06
CA TYR A 69 15.95 -1.33 13.14
C TYR A 69 14.59 -1.95 13.51
N GLY A 70 14.50 -2.50 14.73
CA GLY A 70 13.26 -3.00 15.30
C GLY A 70 12.32 -1.85 15.67
N VAL A 71 11.26 -1.65 14.88
CA VAL A 71 10.17 -0.73 15.21
C VAL A 71 9.44 -1.26 16.45
N ASN A 72 9.32 -0.41 17.48
CA ASN A 72 8.73 -0.77 18.78
C ASN A 72 7.29 -0.28 18.92
N SER A 73 6.82 0.57 18.02
CA SER A 73 5.48 1.14 18.03
C SER A 73 4.43 0.09 17.66
N GLU A 74 3.31 0.12 18.38
CA GLU A 74 2.31 -0.94 18.31
C GLU A 74 0.96 -0.44 17.78
N PRO A 75 0.22 -1.27 17.03
CA PRO A 75 -1.17 -0.99 16.69
C PRO A 75 -2.05 -0.84 17.94
N LYS A 76 -2.93 0.16 17.98
CA LYS A 76 -3.98 0.31 19.02
C LYS A 76 -5.23 -0.54 18.73
N PHE A 77 -5.08 -1.57 17.90
CA PHE A 77 -6.15 -2.45 17.48
C PHE A 77 -5.64 -3.88 17.38
N ASN A 78 -6.54 -4.84 17.52
CA ASN A 78 -6.24 -6.24 17.27
C ASN A 78 -6.61 -6.66 15.84
N PHE A 79 -6.13 -7.84 15.43
CA PHE A 79 -6.32 -8.32 14.07
C PHE A 79 -7.79 -8.65 13.73
N GLU A 80 -8.59 -9.06 14.71
CA GLU A 80 -10.04 -9.26 14.56
C GLU A 80 -10.78 -7.97 14.18
N TYR A 81 -10.48 -6.86 14.86
CA TYR A 81 -11.05 -5.56 14.55
C TYR A 81 -10.69 -5.11 13.13
N LEU A 82 -9.44 -5.34 12.71
CA LEU A 82 -8.99 -5.09 11.34
C LEU A 82 -9.78 -5.92 10.32
N MET A 83 -9.95 -7.22 10.56
CA MET A 83 -10.72 -8.11 9.67
C MET A 83 -12.18 -7.70 9.57
N LYS A 84 -12.78 -7.21 10.66
CA LYS A 84 -14.16 -6.68 10.67
C LYS A 84 -14.30 -5.42 9.82
N ILE A 85 -13.35 -4.48 9.89
CA ILE A 85 -13.35 -3.28 9.02
C ILE A 85 -13.24 -3.68 7.55
N PHE A 86 -12.36 -4.64 7.24
CA PHE A 86 -12.22 -5.18 5.90
C PHE A 86 -13.53 -5.80 5.41
N LYS A 87 -14.12 -6.73 6.16
CA LYS A 87 -15.41 -7.38 5.83
C LYS A 87 -16.53 -6.35 5.60
N ASN A 88 -16.61 -5.31 6.44
CA ASN A 88 -17.61 -4.25 6.34
C ASN A 88 -17.41 -3.27 5.17
N SER A 89 -16.40 -3.50 4.33
CA SER A 89 -16.16 -2.72 3.10
C SER A 89 -16.77 -3.39 1.85
N PHE A 90 -17.40 -4.55 2.01
CA PHE A 90 -18.03 -5.32 0.96
C PHE A 90 -19.55 -5.41 1.14
N THR A 91 -20.25 -5.51 0.03
CA THR A 91 -21.69 -5.85 0.01
C THR A 91 -21.90 -7.34 0.30
N PRO A 92 -23.11 -7.78 0.71
CA PRO A 92 -23.39 -9.20 0.91
C PRO A 92 -23.08 -10.10 -0.30
N GLN A 93 -23.34 -9.61 -1.52
CA GLN A 93 -23.05 -10.35 -2.76
C GLN A 93 -21.55 -10.49 -3.00
N GLU A 94 -20.77 -9.42 -2.76
CA GLU A 94 -19.31 -9.46 -2.86
C GLU A 94 -18.70 -10.40 -1.81
N LEU A 95 -19.22 -10.39 -0.58
CA LEU A 95 -18.80 -11.32 0.47
C LEU A 95 -19.03 -12.77 0.05
N ASP A 96 -20.18 -13.08 -0.57
CA ASP A 96 -20.46 -14.41 -1.09
C ASP A 96 -19.43 -14.86 -2.15
N GLN A 97 -19.09 -13.97 -3.08
CA GLN A 97 -18.04 -14.22 -4.08
C GLN A 97 -16.65 -14.42 -3.49
N LEU A 98 -16.38 -13.86 -2.30
CA LEU A 98 -15.08 -13.97 -1.62
C LEU A 98 -14.96 -15.21 -0.74
N LYS A 99 -16.05 -15.94 -0.42
CA LYS A 99 -16.04 -17.11 0.47
C LYS A 99 -15.09 -18.23 0.03
N THR A 100 -14.85 -18.37 -1.27
CA THR A 100 -13.96 -19.41 -1.83
C THR A 100 -12.58 -18.88 -2.21
N VAL A 101 -12.36 -17.56 -2.08
CA VAL A 101 -11.12 -16.91 -2.52
C VAL A 101 -10.03 -17.11 -1.48
N ARG A 102 -9.00 -17.87 -1.87
CA ARG A 102 -7.75 -17.94 -1.14
C ARG A 102 -6.83 -16.80 -1.57
N GLY A 103 -6.16 -16.18 -0.61
CA GLY A 103 -5.21 -15.11 -0.88
C GLY A 103 -5.22 -14.03 0.18
N THR A 104 -4.31 -13.07 -0.01
CA THR A 104 -4.03 -12.01 0.94
C THR A 104 -4.44 -10.66 0.38
N PHE A 105 -5.03 -9.83 1.22
CA PHE A 105 -5.15 -8.40 1.03
C PHE A 105 -4.05 -7.71 1.83
N GLY A 106 -2.99 -7.26 1.15
CA GLY A 106 -1.88 -6.55 1.78
C GLY A 106 -2.18 -5.08 1.91
N ILE A 107 -1.84 -4.50 3.05
CA ILE A 107 -2.04 -3.10 3.38
C ILE A 107 -0.69 -2.55 3.85
N TRP A 108 -0.29 -1.44 3.25
CA TRP A 108 0.87 -0.67 3.66
C TRP A 108 0.40 0.69 4.12
N VAL A 109 0.93 1.15 5.25
CA VAL A 109 0.55 2.44 5.83
C VAL A 109 1.78 3.27 6.14
N VAL A 110 1.62 4.57 5.98
CA VAL A 110 2.56 5.60 6.45
C VAL A 110 1.86 6.38 7.55
N LEU A 111 2.54 6.55 8.68
CA LEU A 111 2.00 7.19 9.87
C LEU A 111 2.62 8.55 10.11
N ASP A 112 1.82 9.48 10.65
CA ASP A 112 2.33 10.67 11.33
C ASP A 112 2.82 10.34 12.74
N LYS A 113 3.44 11.32 13.40
CA LYS A 113 3.95 11.19 14.77
C LYS A 113 2.86 10.96 15.83
N SER A 114 1.62 11.28 15.52
CA SER A 114 0.46 11.03 16.38
C SER A 114 -0.11 9.62 16.20
N GLY A 115 0.47 8.81 15.31
CA GLY A 115 0.02 7.45 15.01
C GLY A 115 -1.21 7.39 14.11
N ASN A 116 -1.52 8.47 13.38
CA ASN A 116 -2.57 8.47 12.36
C ASN A 116 -2.00 8.03 11.02
N ILE A 117 -2.78 7.27 10.25
CA ILE A 117 -2.41 6.92 8.88
C ILE A 117 -2.62 8.13 7.97
N ILE A 118 -1.52 8.60 7.36
CA ILE A 118 -1.53 9.69 6.37
C ILE A 118 -1.56 9.16 4.93
N GLU A 119 -0.93 8.01 4.68
CA GLU A 119 -0.92 7.38 3.35
C GLU A 119 -1.15 5.88 3.47
N MET A 120 -1.75 5.30 2.42
CA MET A 120 -2.08 3.89 2.37
C MET A 120 -1.91 3.33 0.96
N GLU A 121 -1.43 2.10 0.85
CA GLU A 121 -1.39 1.31 -0.38
C GLU A 121 -2.04 -0.06 -0.12
N PHE A 122 -2.80 -0.53 -1.10
CA PHE A 122 -3.39 -1.86 -1.07
C PHE A 122 -2.71 -2.78 -2.07
N SER A 123 -2.69 -4.08 -1.78
CA SER A 123 -2.24 -5.10 -2.72
C SER A 123 -3.13 -6.34 -2.64
N PHE A 124 -3.45 -6.91 -3.80
CA PHE A 124 -4.30 -8.10 -3.88
C PHE A 124 -4.10 -8.84 -5.20
N ALA A 125 -4.56 -10.09 -5.27
CA ALA A 125 -4.43 -10.90 -6.48
C ALA A 125 -5.20 -10.28 -7.67
N LYS A 126 -4.55 -10.21 -8.85
CA LYS A 126 -5.13 -9.68 -10.09
C LYS A 126 -6.44 -10.38 -10.48
N LYS A 127 -6.56 -11.68 -10.18
CA LYS A 127 -7.74 -12.50 -10.46
C LYS A 127 -8.78 -12.49 -9.33
N ASN A 128 -8.63 -11.66 -8.29
CA ASN A 128 -9.63 -11.56 -7.23
C ASN A 128 -10.98 -11.11 -7.84
N PRO A 129 -12.07 -11.86 -7.65
CA PRO A 129 -13.33 -11.65 -8.38
C PRO A 129 -14.06 -10.36 -8.02
N VAL A 130 -13.72 -9.74 -6.88
CA VAL A 130 -14.34 -8.53 -6.34
C VAL A 130 -13.39 -7.34 -6.42
N LEU A 131 -12.22 -7.42 -5.78
CA LEU A 131 -11.28 -6.29 -5.65
C LEU A 131 -10.74 -5.81 -7.01
N SER A 132 -10.60 -6.70 -8.00
CA SER A 132 -10.16 -6.31 -9.35
C SER A 132 -11.18 -5.44 -10.09
N LYS A 133 -12.43 -5.40 -9.63
CA LYS A 133 -13.55 -4.65 -10.22
C LYS A 133 -13.92 -3.40 -9.44
N PHE A 134 -13.27 -3.15 -8.29
CA PHE A 134 -13.52 -1.94 -7.51
C PHE A 134 -13.18 -0.70 -8.33
N SER A 135 -14.07 0.30 -8.24
CA SER A 135 -13.76 1.64 -8.73
C SER A 135 -12.74 2.33 -7.81
N ALA A 136 -12.11 3.40 -8.29
CA ALA A 136 -11.24 4.23 -7.45
C ALA A 136 -11.98 4.77 -6.23
N ASP A 137 -13.25 5.14 -6.37
CA ASP A 137 -14.05 5.67 -5.25
C ASP A 137 -14.35 4.59 -4.20
N ARG A 138 -14.55 3.32 -4.59
CA ARG A 138 -14.68 2.21 -3.63
C ARG A 138 -13.38 1.97 -2.84
N PHE A 139 -12.22 2.09 -3.48
CA PHE A 139 -10.94 2.05 -2.76
C PHE A 139 -10.78 3.24 -1.83
N PHE A 140 -11.21 4.43 -2.24
CA PHE A 140 -11.17 5.63 -1.41
C PHE A 140 -12.06 5.56 -0.17
N GLU A 141 -13.27 5.02 -0.30
CA GLU A 141 -14.16 4.76 0.83
C GLU A 141 -13.53 3.77 1.82
N MET A 142 -12.94 2.69 1.31
CA MET A 142 -12.24 1.70 2.12
C MET A 142 -11.02 2.31 2.83
N GLU A 143 -10.18 3.06 2.12
CA GLU A 143 -9.04 3.79 2.69
C GLU A 143 -9.49 4.76 3.79
N THR A 144 -10.56 5.50 3.56
CA THR A 144 -11.12 6.45 4.55
C THR A 144 -11.57 5.72 5.81
N LYS A 145 -12.25 4.57 5.68
CA LYS A 145 -12.64 3.72 6.83
C LYS A 145 -11.41 3.26 7.62
N PHE A 146 -10.40 2.72 6.95
CA PHE A 146 -9.18 2.28 7.62
C PHE A 146 -8.42 3.44 8.30
N LYS A 147 -8.21 4.58 7.62
CA LYS A 147 -7.54 5.77 8.18
C LYS A 147 -8.25 6.32 9.43
N LYS A 148 -9.59 6.26 9.45
CA LYS A 148 -10.40 6.68 10.59
C LYS A 148 -10.28 5.71 11.76
N SER A 149 -10.33 4.41 11.50
CA SER A 149 -10.45 3.37 12.53
C SER A 149 -9.12 2.87 13.07
N LEU A 150 -8.06 2.85 12.27
CA LEU A 150 -6.77 2.29 12.66
C LEU A 150 -5.83 3.39 13.17
N LYS A 151 -5.23 3.15 14.33
CA LYS A 151 -4.28 4.05 15.00
C LYS A 151 -3.14 3.25 15.61
N TRP A 152 -1.99 3.90 15.78
CA TRP A 152 -0.82 3.33 16.45
C TRP A 152 -0.47 4.10 17.72
N ASN A 153 0.26 3.43 18.60
CA ASN A 153 0.95 4.02 19.73
C ASN A 153 2.43 4.19 19.35
N ILE A 154 2.84 5.42 19.03
CA ILE A 154 4.22 5.72 18.63
C ILE A 154 5.07 5.96 19.88
N ILE A 155 6.04 5.09 20.14
CA ILE A 155 6.80 5.08 21.40
C ILE A 155 8.31 5.05 21.18
N GLY A 156 9.05 5.44 22.22
CA GLY A 156 10.50 5.34 22.26
C GLY A 156 11.19 6.09 21.12
N ASN A 157 12.21 5.45 20.53
CA ASN A 157 12.99 6.05 19.46
C ASN A 157 12.24 6.17 18.14
N ASP A 158 11.10 5.50 17.98
CA ASP A 158 10.30 5.59 16.75
C ASP A 158 9.70 6.99 16.57
N GLN A 159 9.56 7.77 17.66
CA GLN A 159 9.13 9.17 17.61
C GLN A 159 10.10 10.09 16.83
N LYS A 160 11.34 9.64 16.65
CA LYS A 160 12.38 10.31 15.87
C LYS A 160 12.33 9.92 14.39
N ILE A 161 11.51 8.93 14.01
CA ILE A 161 11.30 8.55 12.62
C ILE A 161 10.28 9.52 12.03
N LYS A 162 10.64 10.15 10.91
CA LYS A 162 9.84 11.20 10.27
C LYS A 162 8.46 10.68 9.87
N HIS A 163 8.44 9.55 9.17
CA HIS A 163 7.23 8.83 8.81
C HIS A 163 7.42 7.34 9.06
N LEU A 164 6.67 6.79 10.01
CA LEU A 164 6.77 5.38 10.36
C LEU A 164 5.92 4.55 9.38
N LYS A 165 6.44 3.39 8.97
CA LYS A 165 5.80 2.56 7.95
C LYS A 165 5.52 1.16 8.49
N PHE A 166 4.32 0.67 8.22
CA PHE A 166 3.92 -0.70 8.57
C PHE A 166 3.32 -1.40 7.36
N MET A 167 3.51 -2.71 7.31
CA MET A 167 2.78 -3.60 6.42
C MET A 167 2.04 -4.65 7.23
N PHE A 168 0.82 -4.94 6.80
CA PHE A 168 0.03 -6.04 7.31
C PHE A 168 -0.72 -6.73 6.18
N ALA A 169 -1.12 -7.97 6.44
CA ALA A 169 -1.70 -8.88 5.47
C ALA A 169 -2.98 -9.46 6.07
N ILE A 170 -4.12 -9.27 5.42
CA ILE A 170 -5.39 -9.89 5.80
C ILE A 170 -5.60 -11.14 4.94
N SER A 171 -5.84 -12.27 5.58
CA SER A 171 -6.35 -13.45 4.89
C SER A 171 -7.80 -13.20 4.49
N ILE A 172 -8.06 -13.11 3.18
CA ILE A 172 -9.40 -12.80 2.66
C ILE A 172 -10.38 -13.87 3.15
N PHE A 173 -10.07 -15.14 2.95
CA PHE A 173 -10.91 -16.26 3.36
C PHE A 173 -11.28 -16.20 4.86
N GLN A 174 -10.29 -16.06 5.75
CA GLN A 174 -10.54 -16.02 7.20
C GLN A 174 -11.39 -14.81 7.58
N SER A 175 -11.09 -13.64 7.02
CA SER A 175 -11.83 -12.41 7.33
C SER A 175 -13.32 -12.47 6.95
N ILE A 176 -13.68 -13.25 5.91
CA ILE A 176 -15.09 -13.38 5.50
C ILE A 176 -15.87 -14.32 6.45
N GLN A 177 -15.18 -15.33 7.02
CA GLN A 177 -15.80 -16.34 7.88
C GLN A 177 -16.09 -15.86 9.31
N MET A 178 -15.46 -14.78 9.76
CA MET A 178 -15.72 -14.13 11.05
C MET A 178 -17.01 -13.33 11.04
#